data_AF-A0A812NQ50-F1
#
_entry.id   AF-A0A812NQ50-F1
#
_cell.length_a   1.000
_cell.length_b   1.000
_cell.length_c   1.000
_cell.angle_alpha   90.00
_cell.angle_beta   90.00
_cell.angle_gamma   90.00
#
_symmetry.space_group_name_H-M   'P 1'
#
loop_
_entity.id
_entity.type
_entity.pdbx_description
1 polymer ?
#
loop_
_entity_poly.entity_id
_entity_poly.type
_entity_poly.pdbx_seq_one_letter_code
_entity_poly.pdbx_strand_id
1 'polypeptide(L)'
;MRNHPVATAPALGAMIKAAFDFNYRQRLIGTAIKHCNSPEKDVRAPLVAGLQEMVESDQRLEGSKEAVLAIGRLAQGMAGRKAKAVTAEDSETNQAHRGLHYELLQVLLHLPIGRADAAELAGPAGDMSNADEDVKKGLAEASITLSAEQLRKREGELLYEVFVVYLRILRQRHLHSRELMGTVLTGLARWGQQVNLELLLEILSELRLAVKDAIGRSDELVALHGYLPRKHRFVSECGDFQRHKVHDIGRRFLNGSNWDPAPTEPNEDWCFAYYLASSLDIQALTENWKASLRRIPHTSPRPVIRFHSDVALLKVDEKDCFVFSFGCLVCWGCTPQEVHAARDSVKNFLKEPLTSTQVEIDHLNIAGGDALPVCHKVQERIAIAYSLAQSVRLSFWEQRIDEWIAATRNIPEDMARTGRVLLSSQHVAKMMGELFALKNQVNLEFDTLDTPDVFWEFEEAEPIYVYARQHLDVDRRIHIVNHRFEVLEDMFDVLKDKLDERQGSRLTWIIIWLCALETVFSALKIIWTAGLLPAVKDAAPSLHSA
;
A
#
# COMPACT_ATOMS: atom_id res chain seq x y z
N MET A 1 15.05 10.84 53.20
CA MET A 1 15.48 10.63 51.79
C MET A 1 14.32 10.93 50.86
N ARG A 2 13.84 12.18 50.88
CA ARG A 2 12.70 12.64 50.07
C ARG A 2 13.23 13.10 48.71
N ASN A 3 12.79 12.42 47.66
CA ASN A 3 12.50 12.92 46.31
C ASN A 3 13.55 13.85 45.65
N HIS A 4 14.77 13.37 45.41
CA HIS A 4 15.59 13.91 44.32
C HIS A 4 15.73 12.85 43.22
N PRO A 5 14.94 12.90 42.14
CA PRO A 5 15.05 11.94 41.04
C PRO A 5 16.46 11.93 40.42
N VAL A 6 17.17 13.07 40.48
CA VAL A 6 18.56 13.26 40.07
C VAL A 6 19.54 12.35 40.82
N ALA A 7 19.32 12.09 42.11
CA ALA A 7 20.24 11.25 42.90
C ALA A 7 20.07 9.75 42.60
N THR A 8 18.87 9.33 42.20
CA THR A 8 18.55 7.92 41.91
C THR A 8 18.82 7.51 40.47
N ALA A 9 18.86 8.47 39.54
CA ALA A 9 19.02 8.18 38.11
C ALA A 9 20.36 7.51 37.75
N PRO A 10 21.53 7.89 38.32
CA PRO A 10 22.78 7.17 38.08
C PRO A 10 22.78 5.73 38.61
N ALA A 11 22.15 5.49 39.76
CA ALA A 11 22.04 4.15 40.33
C ALA A 11 21.16 3.25 39.46
N LEU A 12 20.02 3.76 38.98
CA LEU A 12 19.17 3.06 38.03
C LEU A 12 19.89 2.84 36.68
N GLY A 13 20.66 3.83 36.22
CA GLY A 13 21.54 3.73 35.04
C GLY A 13 22.54 2.57 35.15
N ALA A 14 23.22 2.46 36.29
CA ALA A 14 24.14 1.37 36.57
C ALA A 14 23.44 -0.01 36.65
N MET A 15 22.23 -0.07 37.22
CA MET A 15 21.45 -1.32 37.25
C MET A 15 21.03 -1.79 35.86
N ILE A 16 20.73 -0.88 34.93
CA ILE A 16 20.36 -1.21 33.55
C ILE A 16 21.52 -1.88 32.82
N LYS A 17 22.78 -1.49 33.09
CA LYS A 17 23.95 -2.12 32.48
C LYS A 17 24.03 -3.61 32.80
N ALA A 18 23.62 -4.01 34.01
CA ALA A 18 23.55 -5.40 34.45
C ALA A 18 22.17 -6.03 34.23
N ALA A 19 21.29 -5.45 33.41
CA ALA A 19 19.89 -5.90 33.27
C ALA A 19 19.75 -7.37 32.86
N PHE A 20 20.74 -7.94 32.18
CA PHE A 20 20.75 -9.36 31.77
C PHE A 20 20.74 -10.34 32.94
N ASP A 21 21.27 -9.94 34.09
CA ASP A 21 21.37 -10.78 35.28
C ASP A 21 20.10 -10.74 36.15
N PHE A 22 19.12 -9.89 35.81
CA PHE A 22 17.90 -9.71 36.59
C PHE A 22 16.70 -10.48 36.00
N ASN A 23 16.06 -11.29 36.85
CA ASN A 23 14.81 -11.99 36.50
C ASN A 23 13.64 -11.04 36.15
N TYR A 24 13.67 -9.78 36.58
CA TYR A 24 12.64 -8.76 36.30
C TYR A 24 13.09 -7.68 35.31
N ARG A 25 14.02 -8.02 34.40
CA ARG A 25 14.59 -7.09 33.41
C ARG A 25 13.55 -6.26 32.65
N GLN A 26 12.39 -6.83 32.30
CA GLN A 26 11.34 -6.10 31.58
C GLN A 26 10.77 -4.93 32.37
N ARG A 27 10.56 -5.11 33.68
CA ARG A 27 10.08 -4.04 34.56
C ARG A 27 11.16 -3.00 34.78
N LEU A 28 12.42 -3.42 34.90
CA LEU A 28 13.57 -2.53 35.05
C LEU A 28 13.74 -1.64 33.82
N ILE A 29 13.83 -2.24 32.63
CA ILE A 29 13.97 -1.56 31.33
C ILE A 29 12.75 -0.66 31.06
N GLY A 30 11.53 -1.16 31.29
CA GLY A 30 10.32 -0.38 31.10
C GLY A 30 10.20 0.82 32.05
N THR A 31 10.73 0.72 33.27
CA THR A 31 10.77 1.85 34.22
C THR A 31 11.84 2.85 33.82
N ALA A 32 13.02 2.38 33.43
CA ALA A 32 14.10 3.22 32.91
C ALA A 32 13.66 4.07 31.71
N ILE A 33 13.04 3.44 30.71
CA ILE A 33 12.60 4.11 29.46
C ILE A 33 11.55 5.19 29.73
N LYS A 34 10.67 4.99 30.72
CA LYS A 34 9.74 6.05 31.16
C LYS A 34 10.47 7.27 31.69
N HIS A 35 11.54 7.06 32.47
CA HIS A 35 12.36 8.14 33.03
C HIS A 35 13.37 8.73 32.03
N CYS A 36 13.76 7.98 31.00
CA CYS A 36 14.48 8.52 29.85
C CYS A 36 13.65 9.54 29.05
N ASN A 37 12.33 9.59 29.24
CA ASN A 37 11.47 10.62 28.67
C ASN A 37 11.11 11.74 29.68
N SER A 38 11.89 11.87 30.77
CA SER A 38 11.74 12.96 31.73
C SER A 38 12.19 14.30 31.13
N PRO A 39 11.55 15.44 31.50
CA PRO A 39 11.98 16.77 31.08
C PRO A 39 13.38 17.13 31.61
N GLU A 40 13.74 16.60 32.79
CA GLU A 40 15.01 16.90 33.47
C GLU A 40 16.19 16.14 32.84
N LYS A 41 17.15 16.90 32.29
CA LYS A 41 18.34 16.34 31.61
C LYS A 41 19.22 15.51 32.54
N ASP A 42 19.37 15.93 33.80
CA ASP A 42 20.21 15.26 34.78
C ASP A 42 19.70 13.86 35.17
N VAL A 43 18.40 13.62 34.99
CA VAL A 43 17.79 12.29 35.15
C VAL A 43 17.92 11.47 33.86
N ARG A 44 17.70 12.10 32.71
CA ARG A 44 17.67 11.42 31.41
C ARG A 44 19.06 10.94 30.95
N ALA A 45 20.08 11.81 31.02
CA ALA A 45 21.42 11.52 30.52
C ALA A 45 22.05 10.23 31.09
N PRO A 46 22.09 9.98 32.41
CA PRO A 46 22.67 8.75 32.96
C PRO A 46 21.87 7.49 32.59
N LEU A 47 20.55 7.60 32.42
CA LEU A 47 19.69 6.49 32.04
C LEU A 47 19.83 6.13 30.55
N VAL A 48 19.91 7.13 29.68
CA VAL A 48 20.16 6.94 28.24
C VAL A 48 21.53 6.29 28.03
N ALA A 49 22.56 6.78 28.73
CA ALA A 49 23.90 6.17 28.67
C ALA A 49 23.91 4.71 29.14
N GLY A 50 23.25 4.41 30.27
CA GLY A 50 23.11 3.03 30.76
C GLY A 50 22.32 2.12 29.80
N LEU A 51 21.28 2.65 29.16
CA LEU A 51 20.48 1.91 28.18
C LEU A 51 21.25 1.65 26.88
N GLN A 52 22.04 2.62 26.42
CA GLN A 52 22.91 2.47 25.25
C GLN A 52 23.94 1.36 25.47
N GLU A 53 24.65 1.39 26.60
CA GLU A 53 25.65 0.36 26.93
C GLU A 53 25.03 -1.04 27.06
N MET A 54 23.82 -1.13 27.63
CA MET A 54 23.05 -2.38 27.68
C MET A 54 22.70 -2.89 26.27
N VAL A 55 22.28 -2.00 25.36
CA VAL A 55 21.96 -2.38 23.98
C VAL A 55 23.20 -2.83 23.21
N GLU A 56 24.32 -2.12 23.33
CA GLU A 56 25.58 -2.45 22.64
C GLU A 56 26.15 -3.82 23.09
N SER A 57 26.02 -4.12 24.38
CA SER A 57 26.49 -5.37 24.99
C SER A 57 25.51 -6.56 24.84
N ASP A 58 24.30 -6.34 24.31
CA ASP A 58 23.29 -7.40 24.16
C ASP A 58 23.66 -8.41 23.08
N GLN A 59 24.12 -9.59 23.50
CA GLN A 59 24.43 -10.69 22.57
C GLN A 59 23.19 -11.46 22.12
N ARG A 60 22.11 -11.47 22.91
CA ARG A 60 20.92 -12.31 22.66
C ARG A 60 19.75 -11.56 22.03
N LEU A 61 19.87 -10.23 21.92
CA LEU A 61 18.87 -9.29 21.42
C LEU A 61 17.58 -9.24 22.26
N GLU A 62 17.56 -9.89 23.43
CA GLU A 62 16.38 -9.96 24.30
C GLU A 62 16.15 -8.67 25.07
N GLY A 63 17.23 -8.04 25.56
CA GLY A 63 17.16 -6.74 26.25
C GLY A 63 16.85 -5.61 25.28
N SER A 64 17.47 -5.68 24.10
CA SER A 64 17.25 -4.80 22.96
C SER A 64 15.79 -4.84 22.50
N LYS A 65 15.21 -6.02 22.28
CA LYS A 65 13.80 -6.19 21.90
C LYS A 65 12.86 -5.58 22.94
N GLU A 66 13.11 -5.83 24.23
CA GLU A 66 12.29 -5.24 25.29
C GLU A 66 12.39 -3.71 25.34
N ALA A 67 13.58 -3.16 25.10
CA ALA A 67 13.77 -1.71 25.01
C ALA A 67 12.96 -1.10 23.85
N VAL A 68 13.01 -1.71 22.66
CA VAL A 68 12.22 -1.27 21.50
C VAL A 68 10.72 -1.32 21.79
N LEU A 69 10.23 -2.44 22.34
CA LEU A 69 8.81 -2.59 22.69
C LEU A 69 8.36 -1.58 23.76
N ALA A 70 9.21 -1.31 24.75
CA ALA A 70 8.94 -0.30 25.78
C ALA A 70 8.87 1.13 25.19
N ILE A 71 9.77 1.48 24.27
CA ILE A 71 9.70 2.76 23.53
C ILE A 71 8.42 2.83 22.69
N GLY A 72 8.07 1.74 21.99
CA GLY A 72 6.85 1.65 21.19
C GLY A 72 5.57 1.80 21.99
N ARG A 73 5.49 1.19 23.19
CA ARG A 73 4.38 1.38 24.15
C ARG A 73 4.32 2.83 24.66
N LEU A 74 5.47 3.45 24.90
CA LEU A 74 5.53 4.84 25.34
C LEU A 74 5.02 5.79 24.24
N ALA A 75 5.45 5.58 22.99
CA ALA A 75 4.94 6.29 21.80
C ALA A 75 3.43 6.12 21.63
N GLN A 76 2.91 4.90 21.75
CA GLN A 76 1.48 4.59 21.64
C GLN A 76 0.65 5.28 22.73
N GLY A 77 1.15 5.30 23.97
CA GLY A 77 0.47 5.94 25.10
C GLY A 77 0.31 7.45 24.94
N MET A 78 1.16 8.11 24.14
CA MET A 78 1.03 9.55 23.85
C MET A 78 -0.10 9.85 22.86
N ALA A 79 -0.37 8.96 21.90
CA ALA A 79 -1.51 9.11 20.98
C ALA A 79 -2.87 9.02 21.67
N GLY A 80 -2.99 8.16 22.68
CA GLY A 80 -4.24 7.97 23.45
C GLY A 80 -4.61 9.12 24.39
N ARG A 81 -3.67 10.05 24.69
CA ARG A 81 -3.91 11.18 25.60
C ARG A 81 -4.80 12.29 25.01
N LYS A 82 -5.15 12.24 23.72
CA LYS A 82 -6.12 13.15 23.09
C LYS A 82 -7.53 13.10 23.72
N ALA A 83 -7.87 12.06 24.50
CA ALA A 83 -9.22 11.92 25.06
C ALA A 83 -9.44 12.58 26.44
N LYS A 84 -8.40 13.07 27.15
CA LYS A 84 -8.56 13.47 28.57
C LYS A 84 -7.99 14.85 28.96
N ALA A 85 -7.44 15.62 28.02
CA ALA A 85 -6.86 16.93 28.29
C ALA A 85 -7.51 18.03 27.44
N VAL A 86 -8.78 18.33 27.72
CA VAL A 86 -9.47 19.56 27.26
C VAL A 86 -9.98 20.37 28.45
N THR A 87 -9.39 20.21 29.64
CA THR A 87 -9.65 21.13 30.76
C THR A 87 -8.37 21.42 31.53
N ALA A 88 -8.26 22.68 31.95
CA ALA A 88 -7.27 23.31 32.82
C ALA A 88 -5.93 23.74 32.18
N GLU A 89 -5.84 25.06 32.02
CA GLU A 89 -4.71 25.94 32.28
C GLU A 89 -3.44 25.26 32.81
N ASP A 90 -2.39 25.17 32.00
CA ASP A 90 -1.03 24.97 32.50
C ASP A 90 -0.01 25.62 31.55
N SER A 91 0.73 26.56 32.14
CA SER A 91 1.97 27.25 31.75
C SER A 91 2.69 26.82 30.45
N GLU A 92 3.16 27.83 29.70
CA GLU A 92 3.94 27.74 28.45
C GLU A 92 5.17 26.81 28.51
N THR A 93 5.68 26.49 29.71
CA THR A 93 6.76 25.49 29.90
C THR A 93 6.34 24.04 29.64
N ASN A 94 5.04 23.71 29.76
CA ASN A 94 4.54 22.34 29.54
C ASN A 94 4.21 22.03 28.06
N GLN A 95 4.23 23.02 27.16
CA GLN A 95 3.99 22.77 25.73
C GLN A 95 5.19 22.11 25.02
N ALA A 96 6.42 22.32 25.52
CA ALA A 96 7.63 21.77 24.93
C ALA A 96 7.82 20.25 25.14
N HIS A 97 7.14 19.65 26.13
CA HIS A 97 7.34 18.24 26.53
C HIS A 97 6.17 17.32 26.16
N ARG A 98 5.51 17.57 25.02
CA ARG A 98 4.42 16.70 24.55
C ARG A 98 4.87 15.42 23.84
N GLY A 99 6.13 15.34 23.41
CA GLY A 99 6.66 14.24 22.60
C GLY A 99 7.81 13.44 23.24
N LEU A 100 8.28 12.42 22.51
CA LEU A 100 9.51 11.69 22.81
C LEU A 100 10.74 12.60 22.71
N HIS A 101 11.67 12.46 23.65
CA HIS A 101 13.01 13.01 23.50
C HIS A 101 13.84 12.24 22.46
N TYR A 102 14.58 12.97 21.62
CA TYR A 102 15.40 12.36 20.57
C TYR A 102 16.52 11.45 21.11
N GLU A 103 17.09 11.80 22.27
CA GLU A 103 18.15 11.02 22.95
C GLU A 103 17.71 9.57 23.23
N LEU A 104 16.43 9.35 23.54
CA LEU A 104 15.88 8.00 23.75
C LEU A 104 15.87 7.19 22.46
N LEU A 105 15.61 7.84 21.32
CA LEU A 105 15.55 7.18 20.02
C LEU A 105 16.94 6.94 19.43
N GLN A 106 17.93 7.75 19.81
CA GLN A 106 19.34 7.54 19.44
C GLN A 106 19.90 6.22 19.99
N VAL A 107 19.38 5.72 21.12
CA VAL A 107 19.73 4.39 21.64
C VAL A 107 19.45 3.29 20.61
N LEU A 108 18.36 3.41 19.84
CA LEU A 108 18.04 2.42 18.81
C LEU A 108 19.14 2.37 17.75
N LEU A 109 19.81 3.48 17.43
CA LEU A 109 20.87 3.53 16.41
C LEU A 109 22.08 2.65 16.77
N HIS A 110 22.20 2.22 18.03
CA HIS A 110 23.30 1.41 18.55
C HIS A 110 22.93 -0.07 18.66
N LEU A 111 21.76 -0.48 18.16
CA LEU A 111 21.36 -1.88 18.14
C LEU A 111 22.38 -2.74 17.37
N PRO A 112 22.86 -3.85 17.94
CA PRO A 112 23.90 -4.68 17.34
C PRO A 112 23.31 -5.62 16.27
N ILE A 113 22.90 -5.05 15.14
CA ILE A 113 22.27 -5.74 14.01
C ILE A 113 23.33 -6.04 12.92
N GLY A 114 23.32 -7.24 12.34
CA GLY A 114 24.26 -7.69 11.31
C GLY A 114 25.35 -8.63 11.84
N ARG A 115 25.19 -9.17 13.05
CA ARG A 115 26.10 -10.16 13.63
C ARG A 115 25.91 -11.54 13.00
N ALA A 116 24.72 -11.86 12.50
CA ALA A 116 24.48 -13.12 11.79
C ALA A 116 25.33 -13.24 10.52
N ASP A 117 25.33 -12.19 9.68
CA ASP A 117 26.14 -12.15 8.47
C ASP A 117 27.65 -12.20 8.78
N ALA A 118 28.09 -11.50 9.84
CA ALA A 118 29.47 -11.53 10.31
C ALA A 118 29.89 -12.92 10.85
N ALA A 119 28.99 -13.63 11.52
CA ALA A 119 29.24 -14.99 12.02
C ALA A 119 29.30 -16.02 10.89
N GLU A 120 28.50 -15.88 9.83
CA GLU A 120 28.57 -16.73 8.62
C GLU A 120 29.88 -16.48 7.84
N LEU A 121 30.29 -15.22 7.69
CA LEU A 121 31.56 -14.83 7.06
C LEU A 121 32.80 -15.33 7.83
N ALA A 122 32.70 -15.46 9.16
CA ALA A 122 33.79 -15.97 10.00
C ALA A 122 34.04 -17.48 9.83
N GLY A 123 33.08 -18.23 9.26
CA GLY A 123 33.17 -19.67 9.02
C GLY A 123 33.25 -20.52 10.31
N PRO A 124 33.13 -21.86 10.20
CA PRO A 124 33.34 -22.74 11.35
C PRO A 124 34.84 -22.83 11.63
N ALA A 125 35.30 -22.14 12.69
CA ALA A 125 36.62 -22.29 13.30
C ALA A 125 37.79 -22.51 12.30
N GLY A 126 38.32 -21.41 11.74
CA GLY A 126 39.67 -21.43 11.20
C GLY A 126 40.67 -21.88 12.28
N ASP A 127 41.69 -22.65 11.89
CA ASP A 127 42.71 -23.28 12.74
C ASP A 127 43.19 -22.38 13.90
N MET A 128 42.84 -22.75 15.14
CA MET A 128 43.08 -21.98 16.37
C MET A 128 44.17 -22.61 17.25
N SER A 129 45.28 -23.01 16.64
CA SER A 129 46.48 -23.41 17.38
C SER A 129 47.10 -22.26 18.19
N ASN A 130 46.88 -21.00 17.78
CA ASN A 130 47.53 -19.80 18.37
C ASN A 130 46.60 -18.81 19.08
N ALA A 131 45.32 -19.12 19.30
CA ALA A 131 44.42 -18.21 20.00
C ALA A 131 44.56 -18.30 21.54
N ASP A 132 44.59 -17.12 22.18
CA ASP A 132 44.60 -16.95 23.64
C ASP A 132 43.40 -17.64 24.30
N GLU A 133 43.60 -18.15 25.52
CA GLU A 133 42.58 -18.83 26.33
C GLU A 133 41.30 -18.00 26.50
N ASP A 134 41.41 -16.68 26.65
CA ASP A 134 40.26 -15.78 26.76
C ASP A 134 39.45 -15.69 25.45
N VAL A 135 40.12 -15.78 24.30
CA VAL A 135 39.48 -15.81 22.98
C VAL A 135 38.79 -17.15 22.74
N LYS A 136 39.42 -18.26 23.18
CA LYS A 136 38.83 -19.60 23.16
C LYS A 136 37.62 -19.70 24.08
N LYS A 137 37.67 -19.09 25.25
CA LYS A 137 36.57 -19.05 26.22
C LYS A 137 35.40 -18.19 25.72
N GLY A 138 35.69 -17.04 25.11
CA GLY A 138 34.68 -16.22 24.43
C GLY A 138 34.02 -16.93 23.24
N LEU A 139 34.78 -17.71 22.46
CA LEU A 139 34.24 -18.54 21.37
C LEU A 139 33.43 -19.74 21.88
N ALA A 140 33.87 -20.38 22.96
CA ALA A 140 33.15 -21.49 23.58
C ALA A 140 31.79 -21.03 24.13
N GLU A 141 31.76 -19.87 24.79
CA GLU A 141 30.53 -19.24 25.29
C GLU A 141 29.60 -18.81 24.14
N ALA A 142 30.16 -18.32 23.02
CA ALA A 142 29.39 -17.98 21.82
C ALA A 142 28.87 -19.22 21.05
N SER A 143 29.64 -20.31 21.00
CA SER A 143 29.25 -21.57 20.33
C SER A 143 28.10 -22.31 21.04
N ILE A 144 27.85 -21.96 22.31
CA ILE A 144 26.73 -22.47 23.11
C ILE A 144 25.45 -21.64 22.87
N THR A 145 25.54 -20.47 22.23
CA THR A 145 24.41 -19.53 22.09
C THR A 145 24.04 -19.27 20.63
N LEU A 146 22.99 -19.97 20.17
CA LEU A 146 22.24 -19.81 18.93
C LEU A 146 22.97 -20.11 17.61
N SER A 147 22.33 -20.91 16.75
CA SER A 147 22.75 -21.04 15.35
C SER A 147 22.62 -19.70 14.63
N ALA A 148 23.50 -19.42 13.66
CA ALA A 148 23.46 -18.18 12.85
C ALA A 148 22.05 -17.92 12.27
N GLU A 149 21.35 -18.99 11.89
CA GLU A 149 19.96 -18.96 11.44
C GLU A 149 18.98 -18.42 12.50
N GLN A 150 19.12 -18.85 13.76
CA GLN A 150 18.27 -18.35 14.85
C GLN A 150 18.58 -16.89 15.18
N LEU A 151 19.85 -16.47 15.10
CA LEU A 151 20.24 -15.07 15.29
C LEU A 151 19.66 -14.18 14.18
N ARG A 152 19.75 -14.61 12.93
CA ARG A 152 19.17 -13.91 11.76
C ARG A 152 17.66 -13.74 11.91
N LYS A 153 16.96 -14.77 12.39
CA LYS A 153 15.53 -14.69 12.69
C LYS A 153 15.24 -13.63 13.76
N ARG A 154 16.02 -13.62 14.85
CA ARG A 154 15.85 -12.63 15.93
C ARG A 154 16.20 -11.20 15.49
N GLU A 155 17.23 -11.03 14.67
CA GLU A 155 17.59 -9.74 14.07
C GLU A 155 16.45 -9.22 13.18
N GLY A 156 15.86 -10.08 12.33
CA GLY A 156 14.71 -9.75 11.50
C GLY A 156 13.47 -9.35 12.32
N GLU A 157 13.15 -10.11 13.37
CA GLU A 157 12.05 -9.76 14.29
C GLU A 157 12.30 -8.43 15.00
N LEU A 158 13.53 -8.17 15.46
CA LEU A 158 13.91 -6.93 16.13
C LEU A 158 13.80 -5.73 15.17
N LEU A 159 14.31 -5.87 13.95
CA LEU A 159 14.21 -4.86 12.91
C LEU A 159 12.75 -4.52 12.64
N TYR A 160 11.88 -5.51 12.45
CA TYR A 160 10.46 -5.28 12.23
C TYR A 160 9.84 -4.39 13.33
N GLU A 161 10.11 -4.69 14.61
CA GLU A 161 9.63 -3.88 15.73
C GLU A 161 10.18 -2.44 15.71
N VAL A 162 11.46 -2.26 15.35
CA VAL A 162 12.08 -0.93 15.21
C VAL A 162 11.37 -0.12 14.12
N PHE A 163 11.09 -0.72 12.96
CA PHE A 163 10.39 -0.06 11.87
C PHE A 163 8.95 0.30 12.24
N VAL A 164 8.23 -0.58 12.95
CA VAL A 164 6.89 -0.28 13.48
C VAL A 164 6.91 0.93 14.41
N VAL A 165 7.93 1.04 15.28
CA VAL A 165 8.09 2.21 16.16
C VAL A 165 8.38 3.48 15.35
N TYR A 166 9.26 3.42 14.35
CA TYR A 166 9.58 4.57 13.49
C TYR A 166 8.40 5.06 12.68
N LEU A 167 7.69 4.15 11.98
CA LEU A 167 6.51 4.50 11.21
C LEU A 167 5.39 5.08 12.10
N ARG A 168 5.23 4.54 13.32
CA ARG A 168 4.30 5.11 14.31
C ARG A 168 4.65 6.54 14.69
N ILE A 169 5.94 6.85 14.91
CA ILE A 169 6.40 8.19 15.22
C ILE A 169 6.22 9.12 14.01
N LEU A 170 6.49 8.66 12.77
CA LEU A 170 6.26 9.43 11.54
C LEU A 170 4.78 9.81 11.37
N ARG A 171 3.86 8.86 11.57
CA ARG A 171 2.41 9.12 11.56
C ARG A 171 2.00 10.14 12.63
N GLN A 172 2.77 10.24 13.71
CA GLN A 172 2.53 11.14 14.84
C GLN A 172 3.43 12.39 14.83
N ARG A 173 4.03 12.77 13.69
CA ARG A 173 4.99 13.90 13.58
C ARG A 173 4.56 15.21 14.23
N HIS A 174 3.26 15.48 14.35
CA HIS A 174 2.71 16.68 14.99
C HIS A 174 2.87 16.71 16.52
N LEU A 175 3.15 15.57 17.16
CA LEU A 175 3.34 15.44 18.61
C LEU A 175 4.82 15.50 19.03
N HIS A 176 5.74 15.52 18.07
CA HIS A 176 7.16 15.28 18.30
C HIS A 176 8.03 16.45 17.84
N SER A 177 9.24 16.56 18.41
CA SER A 177 10.20 17.60 18.02
C SER A 177 10.80 17.31 16.64
N ARG A 178 11.28 18.36 15.97
CA ARG A 178 11.97 18.23 14.66
C ARG A 178 13.24 17.39 14.75
N GLU A 179 13.95 17.45 15.86
CA GLU A 179 15.16 16.66 16.12
C GLU A 179 14.88 15.16 16.20
N LEU A 180 13.72 14.78 16.75
CA LEU A 180 13.28 13.38 16.77
C LEU A 180 13.08 12.86 15.34
N MET A 181 12.47 13.66 14.46
CA MET A 181 12.24 13.28 13.06
C MET A 181 13.54 12.99 12.32
N GLY A 182 14.57 13.83 12.52
CA GLY A 182 15.90 13.57 11.96
C GLY A 182 16.49 12.23 12.44
N THR A 183 16.29 11.89 13.71
CA THR A 183 16.74 10.62 14.29
C THR A 183 15.98 9.41 13.71
N VAL A 184 14.66 9.53 13.51
CA VAL A 184 13.82 8.50 12.87
C VAL A 184 14.30 8.22 11.44
N LEU A 185 14.48 9.28 10.64
CA LEU A 185 14.93 9.16 9.25
C LEU A 185 16.33 8.55 9.16
N THR A 186 17.23 8.93 10.08
CA THR A 186 18.58 8.35 10.17
C THR A 186 18.51 6.84 10.43
N GLY A 187 17.63 6.41 11.33
CA GLY A 187 17.44 4.98 11.61
C GLY A 187 16.84 4.21 10.43
N LEU A 188 15.82 4.76 9.78
CA LEU A 188 15.24 4.17 8.56
C LEU A 188 16.28 4.01 7.45
N ALA A 189 17.13 5.03 7.25
CA ALA A 189 18.21 4.97 6.26
C ALA A 189 19.29 3.94 6.63
N ARG A 190 19.65 3.84 7.91
CA ARG A 190 20.71 2.93 8.39
C ARG A 190 20.35 1.46 8.22
N TRP A 191 19.10 1.08 8.52
CA TRP A 191 18.67 -0.33 8.47
C TRP A 191 17.79 -0.68 7.27
N GLY A 192 17.46 0.30 6.41
CA GLY A 192 16.58 0.09 5.26
C GLY A 192 17.07 -0.98 4.28
N GLN A 193 18.39 -1.20 4.17
CA GLN A 193 18.96 -2.25 3.31
C GLN A 193 18.77 -3.67 3.83
N GLN A 194 18.48 -3.84 5.13
CA GLN A 194 18.30 -5.15 5.77
C GLN A 194 16.84 -5.60 5.80
N VAL A 195 15.94 -4.81 5.19
CA VAL A 195 14.50 -4.99 5.20
C VAL A 195 14.01 -5.47 3.83
N ASN A 196 12.91 -6.24 3.82
CA ASN A 196 12.28 -6.72 2.60
C ASN A 196 11.89 -5.55 1.67
N LEU A 197 12.04 -5.74 0.36
CA LEU A 197 11.80 -4.73 -0.67
C LEU A 197 10.39 -4.12 -0.59
N GLU A 198 9.39 -4.93 -0.22
CA GLU A 198 7.99 -4.50 -0.05
C GLU A 198 7.84 -3.46 1.07
N LEU A 199 8.48 -3.68 2.22
CA LEU A 199 8.44 -2.74 3.35
C LEU A 199 9.23 -1.47 3.04
N LEU A 200 10.31 -1.57 2.24
CA LEU A 200 11.05 -0.40 1.76
C LEU A 200 10.19 0.50 0.86
N LEU A 201 9.38 -0.08 -0.03
CA LEU A 201 8.46 0.66 -0.88
C LEU A 201 7.36 1.36 -0.07
N GLU A 202 6.85 0.71 0.98
CA GLU A 202 5.89 1.31 1.91
C GLU A 202 6.50 2.47 2.72
N ILE A 203 7.77 2.35 3.12
CA ILE A 203 8.49 3.46 3.77
C ILE A 203 8.70 4.62 2.80
N LEU A 204 9.06 4.35 1.55
CA LEU A 204 9.28 5.39 0.53
C LEU A 204 7.99 6.16 0.20
N SER A 205 6.84 5.49 0.16
CA SER A 205 5.55 6.15 -0.08
C SER A 205 5.14 7.07 1.09
N GLU A 206 5.30 6.61 2.34
CA GLU A 206 5.04 7.42 3.54
C GLU A 206 6.01 8.61 3.66
N LEU A 207 7.29 8.42 3.28
CA LEU A 207 8.26 9.52 3.20
C LEU A 207 7.89 10.52 2.11
N ARG A 208 7.45 10.07 0.93
CA ARG A 208 6.98 10.94 -0.16
C ARG A 208 5.79 11.78 0.28
N LEU A 209 4.83 11.20 0.99
CA LEU A 209 3.69 11.92 1.58
C LEU A 209 4.15 12.95 2.62
N ALA A 210 5.05 12.57 3.53
CA ALA A 210 5.56 13.47 4.54
C ALA A 210 6.32 14.68 3.94
N VAL A 211 7.07 14.45 2.86
CA VAL A 211 7.79 15.49 2.10
C VAL A 211 6.81 16.37 1.33
N LYS A 212 5.81 15.80 0.65
CA LYS A 212 4.77 16.56 -0.08
C LYS A 212 4.03 17.52 0.86
N ASP A 213 3.68 17.05 2.05
CA ASP A 213 3.03 17.89 3.07
C ASP A 213 3.96 18.97 3.66
N ALA A 214 5.26 18.70 3.75
CA ALA A 214 6.24 19.68 4.22
C ALA A 214 6.47 20.78 3.18
N ILE A 215 6.52 20.40 1.89
CA ILE A 215 6.63 21.32 0.75
C ILE A 215 5.36 22.18 0.65
N GLY A 216 4.17 21.58 0.76
CA GLY A 216 2.93 22.35 0.74
C GLY A 216 2.86 23.40 1.86
N ARG A 217 3.36 23.09 3.06
CA ARG A 217 3.48 24.08 4.15
C ARG A 217 4.56 25.13 3.92
N SER A 218 5.67 24.78 3.26
CA SER A 218 6.66 25.78 2.88
C SER A 218 6.10 26.73 1.83
N ASP A 219 5.30 26.24 0.89
CA ASP A 219 4.65 27.06 -0.13
C ASP A 219 3.62 28.01 0.48
N GLU A 220 2.85 27.55 1.48
CA GLU A 220 1.97 28.40 2.29
C GLU A 220 2.73 29.47 3.10
N LEU A 221 3.87 29.11 3.69
CA LEU A 221 4.71 30.04 4.47
C LEU A 221 5.44 31.07 3.59
N VAL A 222 5.81 30.68 2.37
CA VAL A 222 6.39 31.55 1.33
C VAL A 222 5.31 32.50 0.79
N ALA A 223 4.07 32.03 0.63
CA ALA A 223 2.92 32.88 0.30
C ALA A 223 2.63 33.93 1.39
N LEU A 224 2.86 33.59 2.67
CA LEU A 224 2.76 34.52 3.81
C LEU A 224 3.91 35.54 3.88
N HIS A 225 5.09 35.24 3.35
CA HIS A 225 6.28 36.12 3.39
C HIS A 225 6.47 37.02 2.15
N GLY A 226 5.45 37.15 1.31
CA GLY A 226 5.31 38.33 0.43
C GLY A 226 6.26 38.42 -0.76
N TYR A 227 6.67 37.29 -1.33
CA TYR A 227 7.29 37.26 -2.67
C TYR A 227 6.66 36.18 -3.54
N LEU A 228 5.56 36.52 -4.22
CA LEU A 228 5.14 35.83 -5.44
C LEU A 228 4.95 36.85 -6.57
N PRO A 229 5.51 36.60 -7.76
CA PRO A 229 5.13 37.33 -8.96
C PRO A 229 3.73 36.84 -9.39
N ARG A 230 2.76 37.76 -9.32
CA ARG A 230 1.46 37.77 -10.04
C ARG A 230 0.99 36.44 -10.67
N LYS A 231 0.53 35.49 -9.86
CA LYS A 231 -0.56 34.55 -10.21
C LYS A 231 -1.56 34.63 -9.03
N HIS A 232 -2.86 34.58 -9.32
CA HIS A 232 -4.00 34.90 -8.44
C HIS A 232 -4.48 36.36 -8.42
N ARG A 233 -5.13 36.75 -9.52
CA ARG A 233 -6.28 37.65 -9.46
C ARG A 233 -7.41 37.02 -10.28
N PHE A 234 -8.00 35.95 -9.76
CA PHE A 234 -9.25 35.39 -10.31
C PHE A 234 -10.14 34.69 -9.26
N VAL A 235 -9.83 34.77 -7.96
CA VAL A 235 -10.55 33.99 -6.92
C VAL A 235 -11.30 34.87 -5.91
N SER A 236 -11.49 36.18 -6.14
CA SER A 236 -12.23 37.05 -5.20
C SER A 236 -13.58 37.58 -5.68
N GLU A 237 -14.16 37.01 -6.74
CA GLU A 237 -15.53 37.32 -7.16
C GLU A 237 -16.28 36.02 -7.46
N CYS A 238 -16.47 35.19 -6.44
CA CYS A 238 -17.50 34.14 -6.41
C CYS A 238 -17.80 33.79 -4.94
N GLY A 239 -18.15 34.83 -4.17
CA GLY A 239 -18.98 34.65 -2.99
C GLY A 239 -20.42 34.46 -3.45
N ASP A 240 -21.08 33.43 -2.93
CA ASP A 240 -22.50 33.13 -3.12
C ASP A 240 -22.94 32.69 -4.53
N PHE A 241 -22.60 31.44 -4.90
CA PHE A 241 -23.51 30.69 -5.78
C PHE A 241 -23.85 29.33 -5.18
N GLN A 242 -25.12 29.23 -4.79
CA GLN A 242 -25.68 28.08 -4.11
C GLN A 242 -25.59 26.80 -4.93
N ARG A 243 -25.36 25.71 -4.20
CA ARG A 243 -25.71 24.32 -4.52
C ARG A 243 -26.94 24.24 -5.41
N HIS A 244 -26.76 23.99 -6.71
CA HIS A 244 -27.75 23.30 -7.52
C HIS A 244 -27.05 22.14 -8.25
N LYS A 245 -27.60 20.95 -7.99
CA LYS A 245 -27.25 19.67 -8.62
C LYS A 245 -27.25 19.82 -10.14
N VAL A 246 -26.22 19.26 -10.79
CA VAL A 246 -26.36 18.62 -12.11
C VAL A 246 -25.79 17.21 -11.98
N HIS A 247 -26.64 16.30 -11.53
CA HIS A 247 -26.47 14.87 -11.76
C HIS A 247 -27.08 14.60 -13.13
N ASP A 248 -26.38 14.94 -14.22
CA ASP A 248 -26.77 14.55 -15.58
C ASP A 248 -25.63 14.82 -16.59
N ILE A 249 -24.46 14.20 -16.35
CA ILE A 249 -23.53 13.93 -17.46
C ILE A 249 -23.98 12.57 -18.02
N GLY A 250 -24.53 12.60 -19.23
CA GLY A 250 -25.43 11.60 -19.78
C GLY A 250 -24.82 10.19 -19.91
N ARG A 251 -25.12 9.32 -18.95
CA ARG A 251 -24.97 7.87 -19.08
C ARG A 251 -26.09 7.29 -19.93
N ARG A 252 -25.88 7.18 -21.25
CA ARG A 252 -26.66 6.28 -22.11
C ARG A 252 -25.84 5.02 -22.39
N PHE A 253 -26.18 3.95 -21.67
CA PHE A 253 -25.82 2.59 -22.04
C PHE A 253 -26.34 2.30 -23.46
N LEU A 254 -25.44 2.25 -24.45
CA LEU A 254 -25.75 1.80 -25.80
C LEU A 254 -25.74 0.28 -25.86
N ASN A 255 -26.73 -0.35 -25.23
CA ASN A 255 -27.03 -1.76 -25.47
C ASN A 255 -27.75 -1.90 -26.82
N GLY A 256 -27.07 -2.51 -27.79
CA GLY A 256 -27.70 -3.11 -28.97
C GLY A 256 -27.96 -2.17 -30.14
N SER A 257 -27.15 -2.33 -31.20
CA SER A 257 -27.47 -2.09 -32.61
C SER A 257 -27.93 -0.71 -33.11
N ASN A 258 -28.23 0.27 -32.26
CA ASN A 258 -28.62 1.61 -32.69
C ASN A 258 -27.60 2.65 -32.20
N TRP A 259 -26.70 3.01 -33.12
CA TRP A 259 -25.81 4.15 -33.01
C TRP A 259 -26.63 5.42 -33.25
N ASP A 260 -27.09 6.10 -32.21
CA ASP A 260 -27.47 7.51 -32.41
C ASP A 260 -26.17 8.31 -32.54
N PRO A 261 -25.95 8.98 -33.69
CA PRO A 261 -24.69 9.63 -33.97
C PRO A 261 -24.48 10.82 -33.03
N ALA A 262 -23.21 11.19 -32.82
CA ALA A 262 -22.82 12.56 -32.53
C ALA A 262 -23.72 13.54 -33.30
N PRO A 263 -24.02 14.76 -32.77
CA PRO A 263 -24.92 15.70 -33.41
C PRO A 263 -24.62 15.77 -34.91
N THR A 264 -25.67 15.63 -35.73
CA THR A 264 -25.57 15.56 -37.19
C THR A 264 -24.92 16.80 -37.82
N GLU A 265 -24.78 17.87 -37.04
CA GLU A 265 -24.06 19.08 -37.39
C GLU A 265 -22.77 19.19 -36.56
N PRO A 266 -21.63 19.50 -37.20
CA PRO A 266 -20.36 19.69 -36.49
C PRO A 266 -20.45 20.95 -35.62
N ASN A 267 -20.60 20.77 -34.30
CA ASN A 267 -20.40 21.87 -33.36
C ASN A 267 -18.98 21.78 -32.80
N GLU A 268 -18.24 22.89 -32.86
CA GLU A 268 -16.90 23.02 -32.26
C GLU A 268 -16.89 22.81 -30.74
N ASP A 269 -18.07 22.78 -30.11
CA ASP A 269 -18.25 22.72 -28.67
C ASP A 269 -18.31 21.29 -28.11
N TRP A 270 -18.42 20.26 -28.97
CA TRP A 270 -18.52 18.87 -28.53
C TRP A 270 -17.19 18.14 -28.59
N CYS A 271 -16.87 17.43 -27.52
CA CYS A 271 -15.74 16.53 -27.44
C CYS A 271 -16.22 15.10 -27.18
N PHE A 272 -15.79 14.14 -27.99
CA PHE A 272 -16.12 12.72 -27.85
C PHE A 272 -14.88 11.92 -27.56
N ALA A 273 -14.93 11.04 -26.57
CA ALA A 273 -13.84 10.16 -26.21
C ALA A 273 -14.24 8.70 -26.31
N TYR A 274 -13.33 7.90 -26.86
CA TYR A 274 -13.52 6.49 -27.17
C TYR A 274 -12.40 5.67 -26.53
N TYR A 275 -12.74 4.65 -25.77
CA TYR A 275 -11.78 3.68 -25.28
C TYR A 275 -11.73 2.46 -26.21
N LEU A 276 -10.60 2.24 -26.89
CA LEU A 276 -10.49 1.29 -28.01
C LEU A 276 -9.69 0.03 -27.66
N ALA A 277 -8.68 0.14 -26.80
CA ALA A 277 -7.77 -0.95 -26.44
C ALA A 277 -7.04 -0.65 -25.13
N SER A 278 -6.47 -1.67 -24.48
CA SER A 278 -5.67 -1.50 -23.25
C SER A 278 -4.41 -0.67 -23.47
N SER A 279 -3.79 -0.79 -24.65
CA SER A 279 -2.65 0.04 -25.03
C SER A 279 -2.55 0.27 -26.54
N LEU A 280 -1.82 1.31 -26.91
CA LEU A 280 -1.69 1.76 -28.29
C LEU A 280 -0.26 2.20 -28.55
N ASP A 281 0.33 1.66 -29.62
CA ASP A 281 1.72 1.93 -29.98
C ASP A 281 1.86 3.27 -30.71
N ILE A 282 2.00 4.35 -29.94
CA ILE A 282 2.17 5.70 -30.50
C ILE A 282 3.44 5.82 -31.34
N GLN A 283 4.50 5.08 -31.01
CA GLN A 283 5.77 5.16 -31.75
C GLN A 283 5.59 4.59 -33.16
N ALA A 284 5.10 3.35 -33.26
CA ALA A 284 4.85 2.70 -34.54
C ALA A 284 3.82 3.48 -35.38
N LEU A 285 2.78 4.02 -34.72
CA LEU A 285 1.78 4.88 -35.35
C LEU A 285 2.42 6.13 -35.97
N THR A 286 3.23 6.85 -35.19
CA THR A 286 3.91 8.08 -35.64
C THR A 286 4.90 7.80 -36.77
N GLU A 287 5.62 6.67 -36.73
CA GLU A 287 6.55 6.27 -37.78
C GLU A 287 5.86 5.92 -39.10
N ASN A 288 4.80 5.10 -39.04
CA ASN A 288 4.02 4.76 -40.23
C ASN A 288 3.37 6.01 -40.85
N TRP A 289 2.93 6.92 -40.01
CA TRP A 289 2.37 8.21 -40.42
C TRP A 289 3.40 9.14 -41.06
N LYS A 290 4.60 9.27 -40.49
CA LYS A 290 5.73 9.98 -41.13
C LYS A 290 6.07 9.39 -42.50
N ALA A 291 6.02 8.06 -42.63
CA ALA A 291 6.25 7.37 -43.90
C ALA A 291 5.10 7.56 -44.92
N SER A 292 3.88 7.77 -44.45
CA SER A 292 2.69 7.98 -45.29
C SER A 292 2.58 9.43 -45.79
N LEU A 293 2.92 10.40 -44.93
CA LEU A 293 3.06 11.82 -45.32
C LEU A 293 4.09 12.03 -46.43
N ARG A 294 5.17 11.25 -46.45
CA ARG A 294 6.18 11.28 -47.53
C ARG A 294 5.64 10.75 -48.87
N ARG A 295 4.57 9.94 -48.86
CA ARG A 295 4.02 9.31 -50.07
C ARG A 295 2.82 10.08 -50.64
N ILE A 296 1.94 10.64 -49.80
CA ILE A 296 0.73 11.34 -50.25
C ILE A 296 0.44 12.53 -49.33
N PRO A 297 0.74 13.78 -49.74
CA PRO A 297 0.58 14.98 -48.89
C PRO A 297 -0.88 15.36 -48.62
N HIS A 298 -1.82 14.91 -49.45
CA HIS A 298 -3.18 15.48 -49.52
C HIS A 298 -4.30 14.62 -48.94
N THR A 299 -4.01 13.45 -48.36
CA THR A 299 -5.04 12.57 -47.77
C THR A 299 -5.31 12.94 -46.30
N SER A 300 -6.58 13.11 -45.92
CA SER A 300 -7.00 13.12 -44.52
C SER A 300 -7.21 11.68 -44.05
N PRO A 301 -6.81 11.33 -42.81
CA PRO A 301 -6.32 12.21 -41.74
C PRO A 301 -4.80 12.53 -41.81
N ARG A 302 -4.43 13.75 -41.40
CA ARG A 302 -3.04 14.25 -41.37
C ARG A 302 -2.47 14.23 -39.94
N PRO A 303 -1.33 13.58 -39.68
CA PRO A 303 -0.62 13.69 -38.41
C PRO A 303 0.08 15.05 -38.34
N VAL A 304 -0.10 15.80 -37.25
CA VAL A 304 0.40 17.18 -37.18
C VAL A 304 1.54 17.30 -36.18
N ILE A 305 1.40 16.82 -34.93
CA ILE A 305 2.42 16.99 -33.87
C ILE A 305 2.38 15.81 -32.89
N ARG A 306 3.54 15.28 -32.50
CA ARG A 306 3.67 14.45 -31.29
C ARG A 306 3.96 15.38 -30.13
N PHE A 307 3.08 15.42 -29.13
CA PHE A 307 3.21 16.32 -27.99
C PHE A 307 4.12 15.73 -26.91
N HIS A 308 4.03 14.42 -26.65
CA HIS A 308 4.87 13.73 -25.67
C HIS A 308 4.99 12.23 -26.05
N SER A 309 5.66 11.40 -25.23
CA SER A 309 5.66 9.95 -25.41
C SER A 309 4.26 9.36 -25.54
N ASP A 310 3.28 9.96 -24.86
CA ASP A 310 1.98 9.37 -24.54
C ASP A 310 0.79 10.00 -25.27
N VAL A 311 1.00 11.08 -26.03
CA VAL A 311 -0.06 11.78 -26.76
C VAL A 311 0.39 12.19 -28.17
N ALA A 312 -0.44 11.87 -29.15
CA ALA A 312 -0.29 12.29 -30.54
C ALA A 312 -1.53 13.04 -31.04
N LEU A 313 -1.31 14.08 -31.85
CA LEU A 313 -2.38 14.82 -32.52
C LEU A 313 -2.53 14.38 -33.97
N LEU A 314 -3.75 13.97 -34.26
CA LEU A 314 -4.26 13.65 -35.58
C LEU A 314 -5.23 14.74 -36.01
N LYS A 315 -5.02 15.34 -37.18
CA LYS A 315 -6.01 16.24 -37.79
C LYS A 315 -6.84 15.51 -38.84
N VAL A 316 -8.15 15.43 -38.62
CA VAL A 316 -9.11 14.90 -39.58
C VAL A 316 -9.91 16.09 -40.11
N ASP A 317 -9.76 16.43 -41.39
CA ASP A 317 -10.45 17.56 -42.03
C ASP A 317 -10.41 18.87 -41.20
N GLU A 318 -9.19 19.26 -40.80
CA GLU A 318 -8.85 20.43 -39.96
C GLU A 318 -9.24 20.38 -38.48
N LYS A 319 -9.98 19.35 -38.06
CA LYS A 319 -10.38 19.13 -36.65
C LYS A 319 -9.34 18.35 -35.87
N ASP A 320 -9.28 18.62 -34.57
CA ASP A 320 -8.27 18.05 -33.68
C ASP A 320 -8.74 16.72 -33.06
N CYS A 321 -8.00 15.64 -33.29
CA CYS A 321 -8.18 14.35 -32.65
C CYS A 321 -6.92 13.96 -31.87
N PHE A 322 -7.07 13.62 -30.59
CA PHE A 322 -5.99 13.23 -29.72
C PHE A 322 -5.97 11.70 -29.53
N VAL A 323 -4.80 11.11 -29.70
CA VAL A 323 -4.57 9.68 -29.53
C VAL A 323 -3.63 9.47 -28.34
N PHE A 324 -4.05 8.64 -27.39
CA PHE A 324 -3.33 8.38 -26.14
C PHE A 324 -2.68 6.99 -26.13
N SER A 325 -1.53 6.85 -25.47
CA SER A 325 -0.76 5.58 -25.42
C SER A 325 -1.53 4.47 -24.69
N PHE A 326 -2.44 4.86 -23.82
CA PHE A 326 -3.37 3.99 -23.14
C PHE A 326 -4.64 3.66 -23.95
N GLY A 327 -4.59 3.80 -25.28
CA GLY A 327 -5.64 3.28 -26.18
C GLY A 327 -6.94 4.07 -26.22
N CYS A 328 -6.92 5.32 -25.77
CA CYS A 328 -8.03 6.26 -25.94
C CYS A 328 -7.86 7.12 -27.20
N LEU A 329 -8.99 7.40 -27.86
CA LEU A 329 -9.10 8.35 -28.96
C LEU A 329 -10.12 9.43 -28.57
N VAL A 330 -9.73 10.69 -28.63
CA VAL A 330 -10.60 11.83 -28.33
C VAL A 330 -10.73 12.72 -29.56
N CYS A 331 -11.94 12.94 -30.02
CA CYS A 331 -12.26 13.68 -31.24
C CYS A 331 -12.99 14.98 -30.88
N TRP A 332 -12.49 16.11 -31.39
CA TRP A 332 -13.05 17.44 -31.12
C TRP A 332 -13.87 17.94 -32.31
N GLY A 333 -15.16 18.19 -32.11
CA GLY A 333 -16.08 18.71 -33.13
C GLY A 333 -16.25 17.80 -34.36
N CYS A 334 -15.88 16.53 -34.24
CA CYS A 334 -15.89 15.59 -35.36
C CYS A 334 -17.29 15.04 -35.66
N THR A 335 -17.58 14.86 -36.95
CA THR A 335 -18.76 14.12 -37.40
C THR A 335 -18.55 12.61 -37.25
N PRO A 336 -19.61 11.78 -37.21
CA PRO A 336 -19.46 10.32 -37.10
C PRO A 336 -18.59 9.70 -38.19
N GLN A 337 -18.59 10.27 -39.39
CA GLN A 337 -17.78 9.80 -40.51
C GLN A 337 -16.29 10.09 -40.29
N GLU A 338 -15.97 11.29 -39.80
CA GLU A 338 -14.60 11.69 -39.45
C GLU A 338 -14.05 10.87 -38.27
N VAL A 339 -14.88 10.58 -37.27
CA VAL A 339 -14.53 9.67 -36.16
C VAL A 339 -14.21 8.27 -36.69
N HIS A 340 -15.00 7.76 -37.65
CA HIS A 340 -14.74 6.47 -38.26
C HIS A 340 -13.40 6.45 -38.99
N ALA A 341 -13.09 7.50 -39.77
CA ALA A 341 -11.80 7.65 -40.44
C ALA A 341 -10.63 7.72 -39.44
N ALA A 342 -10.80 8.44 -38.32
CA ALA A 342 -9.81 8.50 -37.24
C ALA A 342 -9.56 7.12 -36.63
N ARG A 343 -10.64 6.38 -36.32
CA ARG A 343 -10.55 5.03 -35.74
C ARG A 343 -9.85 4.04 -36.68
N ASP A 344 -10.20 4.06 -37.97
CA ASP A 344 -9.58 3.17 -38.96
C ASP A 344 -8.08 3.42 -39.11
N SER A 345 -7.65 4.69 -38.98
CA SER A 345 -6.23 5.04 -39.03
C SER A 345 -5.40 4.48 -37.86
N VAL A 346 -6.05 4.28 -36.70
CA VAL A 346 -5.42 3.83 -35.45
C VAL A 346 -5.55 2.31 -35.26
N LYS A 347 -6.53 1.68 -35.88
CA LYS A 347 -6.90 0.26 -35.69
C LYS A 347 -5.74 -0.73 -35.77
N ASN A 348 -4.78 -0.50 -36.67
CA ASN A 348 -3.63 -1.40 -36.87
C ASN A 348 -2.56 -1.31 -35.77
N PHE A 349 -2.67 -0.35 -34.86
CA PHE A 349 -1.68 -0.05 -33.81
C PHE A 349 -2.21 -0.34 -32.39
N LEU A 350 -3.43 -0.87 -32.30
CA LEU A 350 -4.06 -1.25 -31.04
C LEU A 350 -3.47 -2.59 -30.56
N LYS A 351 -3.05 -2.61 -29.29
CA LYS A 351 -2.62 -3.83 -28.58
C LYS A 351 -3.75 -4.23 -27.64
N GLU A 352 -4.25 -5.46 -27.82
CA GLU A 352 -5.45 -5.97 -27.13
C GLU A 352 -6.69 -5.11 -27.39
N PRO A 353 -7.19 -5.10 -28.65
CA PRO A 353 -8.37 -4.32 -29.00
C PRO A 353 -9.62 -4.83 -28.27
N LEU A 354 -10.42 -3.90 -27.76
CA LEU A 354 -11.69 -4.20 -27.11
C LEU A 354 -12.71 -4.71 -28.14
N THR A 355 -13.60 -5.59 -27.69
CA THR A 355 -14.72 -6.05 -28.52
C THR A 355 -15.66 -4.87 -28.80
N SER A 356 -16.38 -4.88 -29.93
CA SER A 356 -17.31 -3.79 -30.29
C SER A 356 -18.38 -3.49 -29.23
N THR A 357 -18.69 -4.44 -28.35
CA THR A 357 -19.63 -4.31 -27.22
C THR A 357 -18.98 -3.73 -25.94
N GLN A 358 -17.66 -3.60 -25.91
CA GLN A 358 -16.86 -3.13 -24.76
C GLN A 358 -16.26 -1.74 -24.98
N VAL A 359 -16.52 -1.13 -26.13
CA VAL A 359 -16.05 0.22 -26.44
C VAL A 359 -16.90 1.22 -25.66
N GLU A 360 -16.28 1.81 -24.65
CA GLU A 360 -16.88 2.90 -23.88
C GLU A 360 -16.76 4.22 -24.62
N ILE A 361 -17.82 5.03 -24.53
CA ILE A 361 -17.91 6.34 -25.16
C ILE A 361 -18.34 7.35 -24.09
N ASP A 362 -17.58 8.43 -23.96
CA ASP A 362 -17.94 9.57 -23.11
C ASP A 362 -17.94 10.85 -23.94
N HIS A 363 -18.70 11.86 -23.50
CA HIS A 363 -18.84 13.12 -24.23
C HIS A 363 -18.93 14.31 -23.29
N LEU A 364 -18.42 15.45 -23.76
CA LEU A 364 -18.41 16.69 -23.01
C LEU A 364 -18.86 17.85 -23.92
N ASN A 365 -19.77 18.69 -23.42
CA ASN A 365 -20.23 19.89 -24.11
C ASN A 365 -19.65 21.15 -23.43
N ILE A 366 -18.75 21.82 -24.14
CA ILE A 366 -17.94 22.90 -23.58
C ILE A 366 -18.71 24.23 -23.55
N ALA A 367 -19.66 24.45 -24.46
CA ALA A 367 -20.44 25.69 -24.54
C ALA A 367 -21.77 25.64 -23.78
N GLY A 368 -22.24 24.46 -23.39
CA GLY A 368 -23.62 24.22 -22.94
C GLY A 368 -23.96 24.57 -21.48
N GLY A 369 -23.00 24.98 -20.64
CA GLY A 369 -23.26 25.31 -19.24
C GLY A 369 -22.38 24.61 -18.21
N ASP A 370 -21.44 23.76 -18.63
CA ASP A 370 -20.56 22.98 -17.73
C ASP A 370 -19.37 23.77 -17.16
N ALA A 371 -19.38 25.11 -17.26
CA ALA A 371 -18.40 26.02 -16.67
C ALA A 371 -16.93 25.71 -17.02
N LEU A 372 -16.67 25.01 -18.14
CA LEU A 372 -15.31 24.77 -18.64
C LEU A 372 -14.82 25.97 -19.46
N PRO A 373 -13.53 26.32 -19.38
CA PRO A 373 -12.99 27.43 -20.16
C PRO A 373 -13.02 27.10 -21.65
N VAL A 374 -13.51 28.05 -22.46
CA VAL A 374 -13.46 27.93 -23.94
C VAL A 374 -12.00 27.85 -24.37
N CYS A 375 -11.63 26.75 -25.02
CA CYS A 375 -10.26 26.48 -25.45
C CYS A 375 -10.02 26.98 -26.87
N HIS A 376 -9.11 27.94 -27.02
CA HIS A 376 -8.72 28.49 -28.31
C HIS A 376 -7.43 27.87 -28.84
N LYS A 377 -6.57 27.39 -27.94
CA LYS A 377 -5.27 26.79 -28.28
C LYS A 377 -5.35 25.26 -28.22
N VAL A 378 -4.54 24.60 -29.06
CA VAL A 378 -4.44 23.13 -29.08
C VAL A 378 -3.97 22.58 -27.72
N GLN A 379 -3.06 23.30 -27.04
CA GLN A 379 -2.55 22.93 -25.72
C GLN A 379 -3.65 22.88 -24.65
N GLU A 380 -4.59 23.82 -24.69
CA GLU A 380 -5.75 23.88 -23.78
C GLU A 380 -6.72 22.72 -24.08
N ARG A 381 -6.93 22.41 -25.37
CA ARG A 381 -7.76 21.27 -25.82
C ARG A 381 -7.18 19.93 -25.35
N ILE A 382 -5.86 19.77 -25.33
CA ILE A 382 -5.19 18.57 -24.80
C ILE A 382 -5.56 18.36 -23.32
N ALA A 383 -5.63 19.42 -22.52
CA ALA A 383 -5.95 19.31 -21.10
C ALA A 383 -7.32 18.67 -20.87
N ILE A 384 -8.35 19.17 -21.56
CA ILE A 384 -9.71 18.63 -21.50
C ILE A 384 -9.75 17.22 -22.10
N ALA A 385 -9.09 17.00 -23.25
CA ALA A 385 -9.05 15.70 -23.90
C ALA A 385 -8.41 14.63 -23.01
N TYR A 386 -7.35 14.97 -22.27
CA TYR A 386 -6.68 14.06 -21.35
C TYR A 386 -7.61 13.67 -20.19
N SER A 387 -8.25 14.64 -19.53
CA SER A 387 -9.20 14.35 -18.45
C SER A 387 -10.40 13.53 -18.93
N LEU A 388 -10.88 13.79 -20.14
CA LEU A 388 -11.99 13.03 -20.72
C LEU A 388 -11.56 11.61 -21.09
N ALA A 389 -10.38 11.41 -21.67
CA ALA A 389 -9.81 10.09 -21.94
C ALA A 389 -9.67 9.26 -20.66
N GLN A 390 -9.19 9.89 -19.58
CA GLN A 390 -9.12 9.29 -18.25
C GLN A 390 -10.50 8.90 -17.70
N SER A 391 -11.52 9.75 -17.88
CA SER A 391 -12.91 9.45 -17.50
C SER A 391 -13.46 8.21 -18.21
N VAL A 392 -13.30 8.11 -19.53
CA VAL A 392 -13.85 6.99 -20.33
C VAL A 392 -13.19 5.67 -19.93
N ARG A 393 -11.87 5.70 -19.76
CA ARG A 393 -11.11 4.53 -19.32
C ARG A 393 -11.56 4.08 -17.93
N LEU A 394 -11.81 5.01 -17.01
CA LEU A 394 -12.35 4.71 -15.69
C LEU A 394 -13.75 4.09 -15.77
N SER A 395 -14.61 4.57 -16.68
CA SER A 395 -15.95 3.99 -16.92
C SER A 395 -15.88 2.51 -17.30
N PHE A 396 -14.92 2.12 -18.14
CA PHE A 396 -14.72 0.72 -18.51
C PHE A 396 -14.40 -0.15 -17.29
N TRP A 397 -13.53 0.32 -16.39
CA TRP A 397 -13.19 -0.41 -15.17
C TRP A 397 -14.31 -0.43 -14.14
N GLU A 398 -15.07 0.65 -14.00
CA GLU A 398 -16.28 0.68 -13.19
C GLU A 398 -17.26 -0.42 -13.64
N GLN A 399 -17.49 -0.56 -14.95
CA GLN A 399 -18.33 -1.61 -15.50
C GLN A 399 -17.75 -3.01 -15.25
N ARG A 400 -16.44 -3.21 -15.48
CA ARG A 400 -15.79 -4.51 -15.23
C ARG A 400 -15.98 -4.98 -13.78
N ILE A 401 -15.89 -4.05 -12.83
CA ILE A 401 -16.08 -4.33 -11.41
C ILE A 401 -17.56 -4.60 -11.13
N ASP A 402 -18.48 -3.81 -11.70
CA ASP A 402 -19.92 -4.02 -11.52
C ASP A 402 -20.38 -5.38 -12.08
N GLU A 403 -19.85 -5.82 -13.21
CA GLU A 403 -20.04 -7.17 -13.75
C GLU A 403 -19.58 -8.26 -12.78
N TRP A 404 -18.42 -8.04 -12.15
CA TRP A 404 -17.82 -8.99 -11.22
C TRP A 404 -18.58 -9.06 -9.89
N ILE A 405 -19.03 -7.91 -9.38
CA ILE A 405 -19.95 -7.82 -8.23
C ILE A 405 -21.25 -8.55 -8.54
N ALA A 406 -21.84 -8.32 -9.73
CA ALA A 406 -23.07 -8.99 -10.15
C ALA A 406 -22.91 -10.51 -10.24
N ALA A 407 -21.79 -10.99 -10.80
CA ALA A 407 -21.48 -12.42 -10.88
C ALA A 407 -21.32 -13.07 -9.50
N THR A 408 -20.84 -12.32 -8.51
CA THR A 408 -20.50 -12.82 -7.16
C THR A 408 -21.62 -12.60 -6.13
N ARG A 409 -22.65 -11.82 -6.47
CA ARG A 409 -23.76 -11.43 -5.58
C ARG A 409 -24.46 -12.58 -4.86
N ASN A 410 -24.61 -13.73 -5.52
CA ASN A 410 -25.33 -14.87 -4.95
C ASN A 410 -24.59 -15.51 -3.76
N ILE A 411 -23.26 -15.36 -3.69
CA ILE A 411 -22.43 -16.03 -2.67
C ILE A 411 -22.77 -15.56 -1.25
N PRO A 412 -22.74 -14.25 -0.93
CA PRO A 412 -23.15 -13.77 0.40
C PRO A 412 -24.63 -14.01 0.67
N GLU A 413 -25.51 -13.92 -0.35
CA GLU A 413 -26.95 -14.20 -0.20
C GLU A 413 -27.21 -15.67 0.19
N ASP A 414 -26.52 -16.61 -0.45
CA ASP A 414 -26.61 -18.04 -0.14
C ASP A 414 -26.03 -18.37 1.24
N MET A 415 -24.93 -17.72 1.62
CA MET A 415 -24.32 -17.87 2.94
C MET A 415 -25.26 -17.34 4.04
N ALA A 416 -25.93 -16.19 3.81
CA ALA A 416 -26.90 -15.64 4.76
C ALA A 416 -28.12 -16.56 4.92
N ARG A 417 -28.59 -17.20 3.85
CA ARG A 417 -29.75 -18.10 3.88
C ARG A 417 -29.44 -19.47 4.51
N THR A 418 -28.29 -20.06 4.18
CA THR A 418 -27.99 -21.45 4.55
C THR A 418 -27.01 -21.57 5.72
N GLY A 419 -26.32 -20.49 6.07
CA GLY A 419 -25.25 -20.49 7.07
C GLY A 419 -24.01 -21.29 6.66
N ARG A 420 -23.93 -21.74 5.39
CA ARG A 420 -22.84 -22.58 4.88
C ARG A 420 -22.31 -22.04 3.56
N VAL A 421 -21.01 -22.17 3.35
CA VAL A 421 -20.38 -21.90 2.05
C VAL A 421 -20.45 -23.17 1.21
N LEU A 422 -21.18 -23.11 0.09
CA LEU A 422 -21.35 -24.24 -0.86
C LEU A 422 -20.19 -24.36 -1.87
N LEU A 423 -19.22 -23.45 -1.81
CA LEU A 423 -18.05 -23.43 -2.69
C LEU A 423 -16.90 -24.29 -2.14
N SER A 424 -16.08 -24.84 -3.02
CA SER A 424 -14.85 -25.52 -2.62
C SER A 424 -13.73 -24.50 -2.37
N SER A 425 -12.77 -24.83 -1.50
CA SER A 425 -11.60 -23.97 -1.24
C SER A 425 -10.82 -23.62 -2.52
N GLN A 426 -10.74 -24.56 -3.46
CA GLN A 426 -10.08 -24.34 -4.75
C GLN A 426 -10.83 -23.31 -5.61
N HIS A 427 -12.17 -23.35 -5.64
CA HIS A 427 -12.96 -22.36 -6.37
C HIS A 427 -12.81 -20.96 -5.77
N VAL A 428 -12.87 -20.84 -4.44
CA VAL A 428 -12.68 -19.54 -3.75
C VAL A 428 -11.28 -18.98 -3.99
N ALA A 429 -10.24 -19.82 -3.92
CA ALA A 429 -8.87 -19.40 -4.23
C ALA A 429 -8.72 -18.92 -5.68
N LYS A 430 -9.37 -19.58 -6.64
CA LYS A 430 -9.36 -19.16 -8.04
C LYS A 430 -10.04 -17.80 -8.23
N MET A 431 -11.20 -17.60 -7.63
CA MET A 431 -11.92 -16.31 -7.68
C MET A 431 -11.11 -15.18 -7.04
N MET A 432 -10.47 -15.43 -5.89
CA MET A 432 -9.58 -14.47 -5.24
C MET A 432 -8.38 -14.10 -6.14
N GLY A 433 -7.80 -15.10 -6.83
CA GLY A 433 -6.73 -14.85 -7.81
C GLY A 433 -7.20 -14.02 -9.02
N GLU A 434 -8.40 -14.29 -9.53
CA GLU A 434 -9.01 -13.50 -10.61
C GLU A 434 -9.27 -12.04 -10.19
N LEU A 435 -9.78 -11.83 -8.97
CA LEU A 435 -9.98 -10.49 -8.39
C LEU A 435 -8.66 -9.73 -8.23
N PHE A 436 -7.64 -10.42 -7.71
CA PHE A 436 -6.31 -9.84 -7.52
C PHE A 436 -5.68 -9.45 -8.87
N ALA A 437 -5.82 -10.29 -9.90
CA ALA A 437 -5.38 -9.96 -11.26
C ALA A 437 -6.12 -8.72 -11.79
N LEU A 438 -7.44 -8.62 -11.59
CA LEU A 438 -8.25 -7.48 -12.00
C LEU A 438 -7.82 -6.19 -11.27
N LYS A 439 -7.66 -6.24 -9.95
CA LYS A 439 -7.19 -5.12 -9.13
C LYS A 439 -5.79 -4.67 -9.55
N ASN A 440 -4.88 -5.60 -9.83
CA ASN A 440 -3.53 -5.27 -10.29
C ASN A 440 -3.54 -4.61 -11.68
N GLN A 441 -4.34 -5.11 -12.62
CA GLN A 441 -4.50 -4.46 -13.92
C GLN A 441 -4.98 -3.01 -13.74
N VAL A 442 -6.05 -2.84 -12.96
CA VAL A 442 -6.60 -1.52 -12.65
C VAL A 442 -5.57 -0.59 -11.99
N ASN A 443 -4.79 -1.08 -11.02
CA ASN A 443 -3.76 -0.28 -10.35
C ASN A 443 -2.59 0.12 -11.26
N LEU A 444 -2.14 -0.79 -12.14
CA LEU A 444 -1.11 -0.48 -13.14
C LEU A 444 -1.61 0.60 -14.11
N GLU A 445 -2.91 0.63 -14.37
CA GLU A 445 -3.53 1.64 -15.21
C GLU A 445 -3.80 2.97 -14.48
N PHE A 446 -4.01 2.92 -13.16
CA PHE A 446 -4.12 4.10 -12.30
C PHE A 446 -2.81 4.87 -12.14
N ASP A 447 -1.65 4.23 -12.35
CA ASP A 447 -0.36 4.94 -12.45
C ASP A 447 -0.35 5.93 -13.63
N THR A 448 -1.14 5.66 -14.69
CA THR A 448 -1.35 6.59 -15.82
C THR A 448 -2.36 7.72 -15.49
N LEU A 449 -2.98 7.67 -14.31
CA LEU A 449 -4.00 8.61 -13.85
C LEU A 449 -3.44 9.69 -12.90
N ASP A 450 -2.14 9.71 -12.63
CA ASP A 450 -1.47 10.87 -12.00
C ASP A 450 -1.35 12.06 -13.00
N THR A 451 -0.93 13.24 -12.51
CA THR A 451 -0.73 14.43 -13.36
C THR A 451 0.21 14.07 -14.52
N PRO A 452 -0.26 14.15 -15.77
CA PRO A 452 0.51 13.71 -16.93
C PRO A 452 1.78 14.52 -17.14
N ASP A 453 2.85 13.83 -17.56
CA ASP A 453 4.14 14.47 -17.82
C ASP A 453 4.10 15.51 -18.96
N VAL A 454 3.08 15.42 -19.83
CA VAL A 454 2.83 16.40 -20.90
C VAL A 454 2.71 17.83 -20.34
N PHE A 455 2.24 17.99 -19.11
CA PHE A 455 2.07 19.31 -18.48
C PHE A 455 3.37 19.91 -17.95
N TRP A 456 4.47 19.14 -17.85
CA TRP A 456 5.80 19.72 -17.60
C TRP A 456 6.26 20.61 -18.76
N GLU A 457 5.85 20.28 -20.00
CA GLU A 457 6.16 21.10 -21.19
C GLU A 457 5.12 22.22 -21.41
N PHE A 458 3.88 22.00 -20.99
CA PHE A 458 2.76 22.93 -21.17
C PHE A 458 2.12 23.35 -19.83
N GLU A 459 2.90 24.02 -18.97
CA GLU A 459 2.48 24.45 -17.63
C GLU A 459 1.21 25.33 -17.66
N GLU A 460 0.99 26.10 -18.73
CA GLU A 460 -0.22 26.94 -18.90
C GLU A 460 -1.52 26.12 -18.96
N ALA A 461 -1.46 24.85 -19.39
CA ALA A 461 -2.62 23.99 -19.58
C ALA A 461 -2.95 23.13 -18.35
N GLU A 462 -2.03 23.01 -17.38
CA GLU A 462 -2.23 22.22 -16.16
C GLU A 462 -3.46 22.66 -15.33
N PRO A 463 -3.73 23.96 -15.11
CA PRO A 463 -4.89 24.39 -14.34
C PRO A 463 -6.22 23.99 -15.00
N ILE A 464 -6.27 23.98 -16.33
CA ILE A 464 -7.44 23.56 -17.11
C ILE A 464 -7.65 22.05 -16.94
N TYR A 465 -6.57 21.28 -16.96
CA TYR A 465 -6.61 19.83 -16.73
C TYR A 465 -7.14 19.50 -15.33
N VAL A 466 -6.60 20.15 -14.29
CA VAL A 466 -7.04 19.95 -12.90
C VAL A 466 -8.52 20.29 -12.75
N TYR A 467 -8.97 21.40 -13.36
CA TYR A 467 -10.36 21.81 -13.31
C TYR A 467 -11.28 20.82 -14.05
N ALA A 468 -10.91 20.39 -15.26
CA ALA A 468 -11.69 19.42 -16.02
C ALA A 468 -11.75 18.04 -15.34
N ARG A 469 -10.65 17.61 -14.71
CA ARG A 469 -10.59 16.39 -13.90
C ARG A 469 -11.50 16.44 -12.69
N GLN A 470 -11.54 17.58 -11.99
CA GLN A 470 -12.47 17.81 -10.88
C GLN A 470 -13.93 17.83 -11.35
N HIS A 471 -14.21 18.48 -12.49
CA HIS A 471 -15.55 18.52 -13.07
C HIS A 471 -16.08 17.13 -13.43
N LEU A 472 -15.21 16.26 -13.96
CA LEU A 472 -15.53 14.86 -14.29
C LEU A 472 -15.53 13.93 -13.06
N ASP A 473 -15.31 14.45 -11.85
CA ASP A 473 -15.30 13.71 -10.59
C ASP A 473 -14.30 12.51 -10.60
N VAL A 474 -13.23 12.59 -11.39
CA VAL A 474 -12.32 11.45 -11.67
C VAL A 474 -11.74 10.88 -10.37
N ASP A 475 -11.17 11.72 -9.50
CA ASP A 475 -10.54 11.27 -8.25
C ASP A 475 -11.55 10.61 -7.30
N ARG A 476 -12.76 11.14 -7.24
CA ARG A 476 -13.85 10.57 -6.44
C ARG A 476 -14.27 9.20 -6.97
N ARG A 477 -14.37 9.06 -8.29
CA ARG A 477 -14.73 7.80 -8.95
C ARG A 477 -13.66 6.73 -8.77
N ILE A 478 -12.38 7.09 -8.86
CA ILE A 478 -11.25 6.20 -8.53
C ILE A 478 -11.38 5.68 -7.10
N HIS A 479 -11.68 6.57 -6.14
CA HIS A 479 -11.86 6.17 -4.75
C HIS A 479 -13.03 5.18 -4.57
N ILE A 480 -14.15 5.38 -5.26
CA ILE A 480 -15.29 4.46 -5.23
C ILE A 480 -14.91 3.09 -5.80
N VAL A 481 -14.17 3.05 -6.92
CA VAL A 481 -13.67 1.82 -7.53
C VAL A 481 -12.76 1.04 -6.56
N ASN A 482 -11.80 1.72 -5.93
CA ASN A 482 -10.92 1.09 -4.95
C ASN A 482 -11.67 0.56 -3.74
N HIS A 483 -12.63 1.34 -3.24
CA HIS A 483 -13.48 0.90 -2.13
C HIS A 483 -14.33 -0.34 -2.49
N ARG A 484 -14.81 -0.45 -3.73
CA ARG A 484 -15.52 -1.65 -4.20
C ARG A 484 -14.60 -2.88 -4.21
N PHE A 485 -13.33 -2.73 -4.57
CA PHE A 485 -12.35 -3.83 -4.46
C PHE A 485 -12.11 -4.24 -3.02
N GLU A 486 -11.96 -3.29 -2.09
CA GLU A 486 -11.79 -3.57 -0.65
C GLU A 486 -12.97 -4.39 -0.11
N VAL A 487 -14.21 -3.99 -0.42
CA VAL A 487 -15.41 -4.71 0.02
C VAL A 487 -15.45 -6.15 -0.52
N LEU A 488 -14.99 -6.36 -1.75
CA LEU A 488 -14.90 -7.69 -2.34
C LEU A 488 -13.82 -8.53 -1.65
N GLU A 489 -12.64 -7.96 -1.38
CA GLU A 489 -11.56 -8.62 -0.64
C GLU A 489 -12.02 -9.04 0.77
N ASP A 490 -12.66 -8.14 1.52
CA ASP A 490 -13.23 -8.42 2.84
C ASP A 490 -14.23 -9.59 2.80
N MET A 491 -15.08 -9.64 1.78
CA MET A 491 -16.02 -10.74 1.58
C MET A 491 -15.29 -12.07 1.34
N PHE A 492 -14.20 -12.08 0.56
CA PHE A 492 -13.43 -13.31 0.34
C PHE A 492 -12.67 -13.75 1.58
N ASP A 493 -12.18 -12.84 2.40
CA ASP A 493 -11.52 -13.18 3.67
C ASP A 493 -12.50 -13.87 4.61
N VAL A 494 -13.74 -13.38 4.71
CA VAL A 494 -14.80 -14.07 5.47
C VAL A 494 -15.09 -15.48 4.91
N LEU A 495 -15.11 -15.64 3.58
CA LEU A 495 -15.31 -16.94 2.96
C LEU A 495 -14.15 -17.90 3.25
N LYS A 496 -12.92 -17.40 3.22
CA LYS A 496 -11.70 -18.16 3.50
C LYS A 496 -11.67 -18.64 4.94
N ASP A 497 -11.96 -17.77 5.91
CA ASP A 497 -12.04 -18.13 7.33
C ASP A 497 -13.05 -19.26 7.58
N LYS A 498 -14.22 -19.21 6.91
CA LYS A 498 -15.23 -20.27 7.01
C LYS A 498 -14.79 -21.59 6.39
N LEU A 499 -14.00 -21.55 5.32
CA LEU A 499 -13.42 -22.74 4.70
C LEU A 499 -12.32 -23.35 5.58
N ASP A 500 -11.47 -22.51 6.17
CA ASP A 500 -10.39 -22.93 7.06
C ASP A 500 -10.93 -23.52 8.36
N GLU A 501 -12.01 -22.96 8.92
CA GLU A 501 -12.74 -23.53 10.07
C GLU A 501 -13.25 -24.96 9.76
N ARG A 502 -13.76 -25.19 8.55
CA ARG A 502 -14.20 -26.52 8.11
C ARG A 502 -13.04 -27.50 7.95
N GLN A 503 -11.91 -27.05 7.41
CA GLN A 503 -10.72 -27.90 7.27
C GLN A 503 -10.10 -28.23 8.64
N GLY A 504 -9.99 -27.24 9.53
CA GLY A 504 -9.56 -27.41 10.90
C GLY A 504 -10.46 -28.39 11.67
N SER A 505 -11.79 -28.26 11.53
CA SER A 505 -12.74 -29.21 12.14
C SER A 505 -12.51 -30.64 11.65
N ARG A 506 -12.25 -30.85 10.35
CA ARG A 506 -11.93 -32.18 9.80
C ARG A 506 -10.64 -32.74 10.39
N LEU A 507 -9.59 -31.93 10.53
CA LEU A 507 -8.33 -32.34 11.17
C LEU A 507 -8.58 -32.76 12.62
N THR A 508 -9.35 -31.96 13.37
CA THR A 508 -9.71 -32.26 14.76
C THR A 508 -10.46 -33.58 14.88
N TRP A 509 -11.42 -33.85 14.00
CA TRP A 509 -12.13 -35.13 13.97
C TRP A 509 -11.20 -36.32 13.66
N ILE A 510 -10.24 -36.16 12.75
CA ILE A 510 -9.23 -37.19 12.47
C ILE A 510 -8.40 -37.48 13.72
N ILE A 511 -7.96 -36.44 14.44
CA ILE A 511 -7.21 -36.58 15.70
C ILE A 511 -8.04 -37.31 16.77
N ILE A 512 -9.31 -36.95 16.95
CA ILE A 512 -10.21 -37.62 17.91
C ILE A 512 -10.34 -39.11 17.57
N TRP A 513 -10.53 -39.46 16.30
CA TRP A 513 -10.62 -40.86 15.86
C TRP A 513 -9.31 -41.63 16.11
N LEU A 514 -8.15 -41.01 15.87
CA LEU A 514 -6.84 -41.61 16.15
C LEU A 514 -6.67 -41.92 17.65
N CYS A 515 -6.99 -40.96 18.53
CA CYS A 515 -6.93 -41.16 19.98
C CYS A 515 -7.93 -42.23 20.48
N ALA A 516 -9.15 -42.24 19.93
CA ALA A 516 -10.16 -43.23 20.28
C ALA A 516 -9.70 -44.65 19.90
N LEU A 517 -9.14 -44.82 18.71
CA LEU A 517 -8.62 -46.09 18.21
C LEU A 517 -7.43 -46.59 19.05
N GLU A 518 -6.50 -45.71 19.42
CA GLU A 518 -5.39 -46.04 20.34
C GLU A 518 -5.87 -46.53 21.70
N THR A 519 -6.89 -45.85 22.26
CA THR A 519 -7.49 -46.22 23.55
C THR A 519 -8.16 -47.60 23.46
N VAL A 520 -8.88 -47.88 22.36
CA VAL A 520 -9.51 -49.19 22.12
C VAL A 520 -8.47 -50.30 21.97
N PHE A 521 -7.39 -50.08 21.21
CA PHE A 521 -6.31 -51.07 21.09
C PHE A 521 -5.63 -51.35 22.43
N SER A 522 -5.38 -50.30 23.23
CA SER A 522 -4.83 -50.43 24.57
C SER A 522 -5.75 -51.24 25.49
N ALA A 523 -7.06 -50.99 25.46
CA ALA A 523 -8.05 -51.74 26.22
C ALA A 523 -8.14 -53.21 25.78
N LEU A 524 -8.17 -53.48 24.46
CA LEU A 524 -8.18 -54.86 23.92
C LEU A 524 -6.93 -55.63 24.34
N LYS A 525 -5.75 -55.00 24.30
CA LYS A 525 -4.50 -55.60 24.76
C LYS A 525 -4.58 -55.99 26.23
N ILE A 526 -5.10 -55.10 27.08
CA ILE A 526 -5.28 -55.38 28.52
C ILE A 526 -6.23 -56.56 28.72
N ILE A 527 -7.38 -56.60 28.03
CA ILE A 527 -8.35 -57.70 28.13
C ILE A 527 -7.73 -59.04 27.70
N TRP A 528 -6.96 -59.03 26.61
CA TRP A 528 -6.24 -60.22 26.14
C TRP A 528 -5.20 -60.68 27.15
N THR A 529 -4.41 -59.76 27.72
CA THR A 529 -3.42 -60.09 28.76
C THR A 529 -4.04 -60.53 30.08
N ALA A 530 -5.23 -60.03 30.42
CA ALA A 530 -5.96 -60.40 31.63
C ALA A 530 -6.65 -61.77 31.52
N GLY A 531 -6.56 -62.46 30.37
CA GLY A 531 -7.06 -63.83 30.20
C GLY A 531 -8.58 -63.96 30.21
N LEU A 532 -9.31 -62.88 29.88
CA LEU A 532 -10.79 -62.84 29.92
C LEU A 532 -11.48 -63.40 28.65
N LEU A 533 -10.73 -63.90 27.67
CA LEU A 533 -11.26 -64.63 26.52
C LEU A 533 -11.20 -66.14 26.80
N PRO A 534 -12.34 -66.86 26.87
CA PRO A 534 -12.32 -68.31 27.06
C PRO A 534 -11.64 -68.94 25.84
N ALA A 535 -10.63 -69.76 26.10
CA ALA A 535 -9.98 -70.59 25.08
C ALA A 535 -11.05 -71.43 24.38
N VAL A 536 -11.27 -71.17 23.08
CA VAL A 536 -12.02 -72.07 22.21
C VAL A 536 -11.25 -73.38 22.20
N LYS A 537 -11.83 -74.39 22.86
CA LYS A 537 -11.24 -75.71 23.05
C LYS A 537 -11.48 -76.50 21.76
N ASP A 538 -10.41 -76.77 21.01
CA ASP A 538 -10.45 -77.59 19.80
C ASP A 538 -11.03 -78.98 20.11
N ALA A 539 -12.13 -79.32 19.43
CA ALA A 539 -12.66 -80.67 19.39
C ALA A 539 -11.94 -81.46 18.29
N ALA A 540 -10.86 -82.15 18.65
CA ALA A 540 -10.27 -83.20 17.82
C ALA A 540 -10.97 -84.55 18.12
N PRO A 541 -11.53 -85.26 17.13
CA PRO A 541 -11.99 -86.62 17.34
C PRO A 541 -10.79 -87.58 17.35
N SER A 542 -10.74 -88.40 18.40
CA SER A 542 -9.75 -89.45 18.65
C SER A 542 -9.69 -90.51 17.54
N LEU A 543 -8.50 -90.78 17.01
CA LEU A 543 -8.18 -91.94 16.19
C LEU A 543 -7.00 -92.71 16.80
N HIS A 544 -7.33 -93.71 17.62
CA HIS A 544 -6.60 -94.96 17.90
C HIS A 544 -7.72 -95.96 18.25
N SER A 545 -7.81 -97.21 17.78
CA SER A 545 -6.93 -98.12 17.07
C SER A 545 -7.74 -99.37 16.69
N ALA A 546 -7.59 -99.90 15.48
CA ALA A 546 -7.69 -101.33 15.14
C ALA A 546 -7.21 -101.54 13.70
#